data_AF-A0A527FY20-F1
#
_entry.id   AF-A0A527FY20-F1
#
_cell.length_a   1.000
_cell.length_b   1.000
_cell.length_c   1.000
_cell.angle_alpha   90.00
_cell.angle_beta   90.00
_cell.angle_gamma   90.00
#
_symmetry.space_group_name_H-M   'P 1'
#
loop_
_entity.id
_entity.type
_entity.pdbx_description
1 polymer ?
#
loop_
_entity_poly.entity_id
_entity_poly.type
_entity_poly.pdbx_seq_one_letter_code
_entity_poly.pdbx_strand_id
1 'polypeptide(L)'
;TFYVNRAVVPGMKERNYGRIVNIASVAGKEGNPNASAYSASKAAVIGLTKSLGKELAQYDIAVNCISPATAQTRILEQLTPEHIEYMRSRI
;
A
#
# COMPACT_ATOMS: atom_id res chain seq x y z
N THR A 1 -7.62 -0.51 3.91
CA THR A 1 -6.43 -0.34 4.77
C THR A 1 -6.74 0.23 6.13
N PHE A 2 -7.29 1.45 6.24
CA PHE A 2 -7.61 2.10 7.51
C PHE A 2 -8.42 1.23 8.48
N TYR A 3 -9.57 0.71 8.05
CA TYR A 3 -10.45 -0.06 8.94
C TYR A 3 -9.80 -1.34 9.49
N VAL A 4 -9.01 -2.05 8.67
CA VAL A 4 -8.30 -3.27 9.11
C VAL A 4 -7.22 -2.91 10.12
N ASN A 5 -6.41 -1.88 9.86
CA ASN A 5 -5.41 -1.40 10.81
C ASN A 5 -6.07 -1.01 12.15
N ARG A 6 -7.16 -0.24 12.09
CA ARG A 6 -7.93 0.17 13.28
C ARG A 6 -8.44 -1.03 14.09
N ALA A 7 -8.88 -2.10 13.42
CA ALA A 7 -9.41 -3.28 14.10
C ALA A 7 -8.33 -4.11 14.79
N VAL A 8 -7.14 -4.24 14.20
CA VAL A 8 -6.08 -5.14 14.73
C VAL A 8 -5.17 -4.46 15.76
N VAL A 9 -5.01 -3.13 15.70
CA VAL A 9 -4.07 -2.38 16.54
C VAL A 9 -4.33 -2.53 18.04
N PRO A 10 -5.56 -2.47 18.57
CA PRO A 10 -5.81 -2.66 20.01
C PRO A 10 -5.24 -3.98 20.53
N GLY A 11 -5.53 -5.10 19.85
CA GLY A 11 -5.00 -6.40 20.26
C GLY A 11 -3.47 -6.53 20.10
N MET A 12 -2.86 -5.85 19.11
CA MET A 12 -1.40 -5.80 19.00
C MET A 12 -0.77 -5.02 20.17
N LYS A 13 -1.40 -3.92 20.60
CA LYS A 13 -0.96 -3.14 21.77
C LYS A 13 -1.06 -3.95 23.07
N GLU A 14 -2.17 -4.67 23.27
CA GLU A 14 -2.37 -5.54 24.45
C GLU A 14 -1.26 -6.58 24.59
N ARG A 15 -0.79 -7.15 23.47
CA ARG A 15 0.30 -8.13 23.46
C ARG A 15 1.69 -7.50 23.34
N ASN A 16 1.77 -6.18 23.19
CA ASN A 16 2.97 -5.42 22.87
C ASN A 16 3.80 -6.03 21.71
N TYR A 17 3.13 -6.58 20.69
CA TYR A 17 3.80 -7.13 19.51
C TYR A 17 2.91 -7.08 18.27
N GLY A 18 3.48 -6.67 17.14
CA GLY A 18 2.78 -6.66 15.87
C GLY A 18 3.65 -6.33 14.66
N ARG A 19 3.27 -6.84 13.49
CA ARG A 19 3.89 -6.48 12.21
C ARG A 19 2.77 -6.23 11.21
N ILE A 20 2.72 -5.02 10.68
CA ILE A 20 1.73 -4.63 9.67
C ILE A 20 2.46 -4.30 8.37
N VAL A 21 2.06 -4.96 7.28
CA VAL A 21 2.52 -4.67 5.93
C VAL A 21 1.34 -4.26 5.08
N ASN A 22 1.28 -2.98 4.72
CA ASN A 22 0.26 -2.45 3.83
C ASN A 22 0.71 -2.52 2.36
N ILE A 23 -0.22 -2.78 1.45
CA ILE A 23 0.07 -2.83 0.00
C ILE A 23 -0.27 -1.49 -0.65
N ALA A 24 0.76 -0.69 -0.92
CA ALA A 24 0.67 0.54 -1.69
C ALA A 24 0.82 0.25 -3.20
N SER A 25 1.51 1.12 -3.95
CA SER A 25 1.87 0.96 -5.36
C SER A 25 2.84 2.06 -5.76
N VAL A 26 3.70 1.81 -6.76
CA VAL A 26 4.48 2.87 -7.42
C VAL A 26 3.58 4.02 -7.92
N ALA A 27 2.34 3.73 -8.32
CA ALA A 27 1.38 4.74 -8.74
C ALA A 27 1.01 5.73 -7.62
N GLY A 28 1.12 5.32 -6.35
CA GLY A 28 0.92 6.21 -5.20
C GLY A 28 2.15 7.03 -4.82
N LYS A 29 3.34 6.64 -5.31
CA LYS A 29 4.60 7.35 -5.08
C LYS A 29 4.88 8.37 -6.19
N GLU A 30 4.77 7.94 -7.44
CA GLU A 30 5.14 8.74 -8.63
C GLU A 30 3.93 9.39 -9.30
N GLY A 31 2.72 8.86 -9.07
CA GLY A 31 1.54 9.19 -9.87
C GLY A 31 1.51 8.42 -11.21
N ASN A 32 0.32 8.13 -11.71
CA ASN A 32 0.16 7.50 -13.03
C ASN A 32 -0.95 8.25 -13.81
N PRO A 33 -0.65 8.77 -15.02
CA PRO A 33 -1.66 9.36 -15.88
C PRO A 33 -2.88 8.45 -16.06
N ASN A 34 -4.07 9.03 -16.16
CA ASN A 34 -5.35 8.33 -16.31
C ASN A 34 -5.76 7.41 -15.14
N ALA A 35 -5.00 7.39 -14.04
CA ALA A 35 -5.30 6.59 -12.86
C ALA A 35 -5.29 7.44 -11.56
N SER A 36 -5.72 8.70 -11.62
CA SER A 36 -5.62 9.67 -10.53
C SER A 36 -6.28 9.18 -9.22
N ALA A 37 -7.47 8.58 -9.30
CA ALA A 37 -8.15 8.01 -8.13
C ALA A 37 -7.36 6.85 -7.50
N TYR A 38 -6.79 5.97 -8.33
CA TYR A 38 -5.94 4.87 -7.86
C TYR A 38 -4.65 5.40 -7.23
N SER A 39 -3.96 6.32 -7.91
CA SER A 39 -2.77 7.01 -7.38
C SER A 39 -3.03 7.69 -6.05
N ALA A 40 -4.12 8.47 -5.93
CA ALA A 40 -4.50 9.12 -4.68
C ALA A 40 -4.77 8.10 -3.56
N SER A 41 -5.51 7.03 -3.86
CA SER A 41 -5.81 5.98 -2.88
C SER A 41 -4.54 5.27 -2.38
N LYS A 42 -3.55 5.05 -3.27
CA LYS A 42 -2.29 4.39 -2.93
C LYS A 42 -1.30 5.33 -2.24
N ALA A 43 -1.31 6.61 -2.55
CA ALA A 43 -0.61 7.64 -1.79
C ALA A 43 -1.15 7.72 -0.35
N ALA A 44 -2.47 7.65 -0.17
CA ALA A 44 -3.09 7.63 1.15
C ALA A 44 -2.63 6.44 2.02
N VAL A 45 -2.38 5.27 1.41
CA VAL A 45 -1.80 4.11 2.12
C VAL A 45 -0.38 4.40 2.64
N ILE A 46 0.45 5.09 1.84
CA ILE A 46 1.80 5.49 2.25
C ILE A 46 1.73 6.49 3.42
N GLY A 47 0.86 7.50 3.32
CA GLY A 47 0.64 8.48 4.39
C GLY A 47 0.15 7.83 5.69
N LEU A 48 -0.85 6.95 5.60
CA LEU A 48 -1.37 6.19 6.75
C LEU A 48 -0.28 5.36 7.41
N THR A 49 0.54 4.65 6.63
CA THR A 49 1.63 3.81 7.14
C THR A 49 2.63 4.64 7.95
N LYS A 50 3.01 5.83 7.45
CA LYS A 50 3.92 6.75 8.15
C LYS A 50 3.32 7.28 9.45
N SER A 51 2.05 7.69 9.45
CA SER A 51 1.38 8.19 10.66
C SER A 51 1.25 7.10 11.71
N LEU A 52 0.69 5.95 11.32
CA LEU A 52 0.43 4.85 12.23
C LEU A 52 1.73 4.26 12.80
N GLY A 53 2.79 4.16 11.99
CA GLY A 53 4.10 3.75 12.49
C GLY A 53 4.62 4.64 13.62
N LYS A 54 4.41 5.96 13.53
CA LYS A 54 4.79 6.91 14.61
C LYS A 54 3.91 6.76 15.84
N GLU A 55 2.60 6.57 15.66
CA GLU A 55 1.65 6.35 16.77
C GLU A 55 1.97 5.09 17.59
N LEU A 56 2.57 4.08 16.95
CA LEU A 56 2.87 2.78 17.53
C LEU A 56 4.35 2.60 17.93
N ALA A 57 5.20 3.61 17.74
CA ALA A 57 6.65 3.50 17.94
C ALA A 57 7.09 3.16 19.38
N GLN A 58 6.22 3.37 20.37
CA GLN A 58 6.47 3.02 21.78
C GLN A 58 6.18 1.54 22.10
N TYR A 59 5.59 0.80 21.16
CA TYR A 59 5.31 -0.63 21.27
C TYR A 59 6.27 -1.40 20.36
N ASP A 60 6.44 -2.71 20.55
CA ASP A 60 7.11 -3.56 19.55
C ASP A 60 6.18 -3.86 18.36
N ILE A 61 5.71 -2.80 17.71
CA ILE A 61 4.83 -2.88 16.54
C ILE A 61 5.44 -2.10 15.38
N ALA A 62 5.83 -2.83 14.33
CA ALA A 62 6.33 -2.22 13.10
C ALA A 62 5.22 -2.10 12.06
N VAL A 63 5.11 -0.92 11.44
CA VAL A 63 4.16 -0.65 10.35
C VAL A 63 4.93 -0.20 9.13
N ASN A 64 4.88 -0.99 8.06
CA ASN A 64 5.52 -0.68 6.80
C ASN A 64 4.55 -0.85 5.64
N CYS A 65 4.92 -0.33 4.48
CA CYS A 65 4.22 -0.62 3.24
C CYS A 65 5.20 -0.99 2.14
N ILE A 66 4.75 -1.84 1.23
CA ILE A 66 5.45 -2.11 -0.02
C ILE A 66 4.72 -1.41 -1.16
N SER A 67 5.49 -0.91 -2.14
CA SER A 67 4.97 -0.23 -3.32
C SER A 67 5.33 -1.02 -4.57
N PRO A 68 4.55 -2.05 -4.94
CA PRO A 68 4.84 -2.84 -6.13
C PRO A 68 4.75 -2.00 -7.40
N ALA A 69 5.66 -2.29 -8.33
CA ALA A 69 5.51 -1.98 -9.75
C ALA A 69 4.62 -3.04 -10.42
N THR A 70 4.43 -2.96 -11.73
CA THR A 70 3.65 -3.96 -12.48
C THR A 70 4.22 -5.35 -12.22
N ALA A 71 3.37 -6.26 -11.76
CA ALA A 71 3.73 -7.64 -11.47
C ALA A 71 2.78 -8.57 -12.23
N GLN A 72 3.31 -9.70 -12.70
CA GLN A 72 2.51 -10.69 -13.41
C GLN A 72 1.57 -11.39 -12.45
N THR A 73 0.33 -10.89 -12.42
CA THR A 73 -0.76 -11.40 -11.61
C THR A 73 -2.04 -11.35 -12.42
N ARG A 74 -3.10 -12.00 -11.92
CA ARG A 74 -4.43 -12.05 -12.56
C ARG A 74 -5.06 -10.67 -12.79
N ILE A 75 -4.53 -9.60 -12.19
CA ILE A 75 -5.00 -8.24 -12.47
C ILE A 75 -4.68 -7.81 -13.90
N LEU A 76 -3.59 -8.33 -14.48
CA LEU A 76 -3.21 -8.02 -15.87
C LEU A 76 -4.17 -8.67 -16.87
N GLU A 77 -4.79 -9.79 -16.54
CA GLU A 77 -5.79 -10.46 -17.38
C GLU A 77 -7.06 -9.61 -17.59
N GLN A 78 -7.27 -8.59 -16.75
CA GLN A 78 -8.40 -7.65 -16.85
C GLN A 78 -8.08 -6.42 -17.70
N LEU A 79 -6.84 -6.31 -18.20
CA LEU A 79 -6.35 -5.16 -18.94
C LEU A 79 -6.10 -5.55 -20.39
N THR A 80 -6.23 -4.59 -21.30
CA THR A 80 -5.93 -4.83 -22.71
C THR A 80 -4.42 -5.05 -22.90
N PRO A 81 -4.00 -5.83 -23.91
CA PRO A 81 -2.58 -6.05 -24.20
C PRO A 81 -1.79 -4.74 -24.33
N GLU A 82 -2.38 -3.70 -24.92
CA GLU A 82 -1.76 -2.38 -25.09
C GLU A 82 -1.49 -1.71 -23.73
N HIS A 83 -2.43 -1.83 -22.78
CA HIS A 83 -2.26 -1.31 -21.43
C HIS A 83 -1.18 -2.06 -20.65
N ILE A 84 -1.08 -3.38 -20.84
CA ILE A 84 -0.03 -4.19 -20.20
C ILE A 84 1.34 -3.75 -20.71
N GLU A 85 1.48 -3.55 -22.02
CA GLU A 85 2.73 -3.14 -22.63
C GLU A 85 3.14 -1.72 -22.18
N TYR A 86 2.19 -0.78 -22.17
CA TYR A 86 2.41 0.55 -21.60
C TYR A 86 2.93 0.49 -20.16
N MET A 87 2.29 -0.29 -19.29
CA MET A 87 2.71 -0.44 -17.90
C MET A 87 4.07 -1.11 -17.72
N ARG A 88 4.50 -1.97 -18.64
CA ARG A 88 5.84 -2.62 -18.61
C ARG A 88 6.94 -1.65 -19.01
N SER A 89 6.69 -0.77 -19.98
CA SER A 89 7.67 0.24 -20.44
C SER A 89 8.05 1.31 -19.39
N ARG A 90 7.35 1.35 -18.26
CA ARG A 90 7.47 2.39 -17.22
C ARG A 90 8.18 1.90 -15.94
N ILE A 91 8.81 0.73 -16.01
CA ILE A 91 9.61 0.08 -14.94
C ILE A 91 11.04 -0.02 -15.43
#